data_AF-A0A0F8XUX2-F1
#
_entry.id   AF-A0A0F8XUX2-F1
#
_cell.length_a   1.000
_cell.length_b   1.000
_cell.length_c   1.000
_cell.angle_alpha   90.00
_cell.angle_beta   90.00
_cell.angle_gamma   90.00
#
_symmetry.space_group_name_H-M   'P 1'
#
loop_
_entity.id
_entity.type
_entity.pdbx_description
1 polymer ?
#
loop_
_entity_poly.entity_id
_entity_poly.type
_entity_poly.pdbx_seq_one_letter_code
_entity_poly.pdbx_strand_id
1 'polypeptide(L)'
;MSATICFEIVDIDNLIPRAVDNEDENIKKLTPWIFQHCDTAEENCTDNWPDNEWDLRNLFDDLSSYCAEVKEYNSGSIGVENALRPSEMITLPRKTWKVPAREDSEPFIRRQGMMLRVLMKIVYFNLDARIQGPKVRFPVSILKMKYVIGGEKFLTRAEGAATIEGLPIISCTGWFEGQTWREFLEETISVMLGQLAKNIRYSSAGIQGYI
;
A
#
# COMPACT_ATOMS: atom_id res chain seq x y z
N MET A 1 -24.41 9.63 12.54
CA MET A 1 -23.52 8.62 13.15
C MET A 1 -22.10 9.11 12.99
N SER A 2 -21.40 9.31 14.09
CA SER A 2 -19.96 9.63 14.10
C SER A 2 -19.20 8.42 14.62
N ALA A 3 -18.12 8.04 13.96
CA ALA A 3 -17.17 7.07 14.47
C ALA A 3 -15.88 7.83 14.78
N THR A 4 -15.39 7.72 16.01
CA THR A 4 -14.08 8.25 16.37
C THR A 4 -13.06 7.15 16.15
N ILE A 5 -12.12 7.36 15.23
CA ILE A 5 -10.99 6.46 15.00
C ILE A 5 -9.79 7.09 15.66
N CYS A 6 -9.31 6.44 16.73
CA CYS A 6 -8.04 6.80 17.37
C CYS A 6 -6.92 6.08 16.63
N PHE A 7 -5.92 6.82 16.19
CA PHE A 7 -4.69 6.25 15.67
C PHE A 7 -3.54 6.67 16.58
N GLU A 8 -2.56 5.80 16.72
CA GLU A 8 -1.34 6.06 17.46
C GLU A 8 -0.18 5.82 16.49
N ILE A 9 0.77 6.76 16.47
CA ILE A 9 2.03 6.55 15.76
C ILE A 9 2.87 5.68 16.68
N VAL A 10 3.10 4.44 16.28
CA VAL A 10 3.94 3.50 17.01
C VAL A 10 5.20 3.24 16.21
N ASP A 11 6.29 2.94 16.92
CA ASP A 11 7.50 2.43 16.30
C ASP A 11 7.17 1.19 15.46
N ILE A 12 7.75 1.09 14.26
CA ILE A 12 7.53 -0.03 13.36
C ILE A 12 7.96 -1.36 14.01
N ASP A 13 8.98 -1.32 14.87
CA ASP A 13 9.47 -2.47 15.64
C ASP A 13 8.45 -2.96 16.67
N ASN A 14 7.51 -2.11 17.08
CA ASN A 14 6.41 -2.47 17.97
C ASN A 14 5.20 -3.03 17.22
N LEU A 15 5.07 -2.74 15.92
CA LEU A 15 3.92 -3.14 15.10
C LEU A 15 4.15 -4.48 14.39
N ILE A 16 5.38 -4.74 13.96
CA ILE A 16 5.75 -5.97 13.25
C ILE A 16 6.19 -7.01 14.28
N PRO A 17 5.45 -8.13 14.44
CA PRO A 17 5.90 -9.20 15.30
C PRO A 17 7.26 -9.71 14.81
N ARG A 18 8.27 -9.73 15.67
CA ARG A 18 9.57 -10.33 15.33
C ARG A 18 9.35 -11.80 14.99
N ALA A 19 9.77 -12.20 13.79
CA ALA A 19 9.64 -13.58 13.37
C ALA A 19 10.55 -14.46 14.25
N VAL A 20 9.98 -15.51 14.84
CA VAL A 20 10.68 -16.34 15.83
C VAL A 20 11.73 -17.24 15.17
N ASP A 21 11.69 -17.42 13.83
CA ASP A 21 12.65 -18.22 13.06
C ASP A 21 12.94 -17.59 11.66
N ASN A 22 14.17 -17.78 11.15
CA ASN A 22 14.64 -17.47 9.78
C ASN A 22 14.68 -15.99 9.33
N GLU A 23 14.63 -15.03 10.25
CA GLU A 23 14.71 -13.60 9.92
C GLU A 23 16.00 -13.25 9.14
N ASP A 24 17.16 -13.74 9.56
CA ASP A 24 18.45 -13.46 8.90
C ASP A 24 18.51 -14.00 7.45
N GLU A 25 17.94 -15.17 7.20
CA GLU A 25 17.91 -15.76 5.85
C GLU A 25 16.94 -14.99 4.94
N ASN A 26 15.77 -14.62 5.49
CA ASN A 26 14.78 -13.82 4.79
C ASN A 26 15.30 -12.42 4.46
N ILE A 27 15.99 -11.77 5.41
CA ILE A 27 16.66 -10.48 5.19
C ILE A 27 17.67 -10.62 4.06
N LYS A 28 18.51 -11.66 4.07
CA LYS A 28 19.47 -11.91 2.97
C LYS A 28 18.79 -12.08 1.61
N LYS A 29 17.69 -12.85 1.55
CA LYS A 29 16.91 -13.06 0.31
C LYS A 29 16.23 -11.78 -0.20
N LEU A 30 15.92 -10.85 0.70
CA LEU A 30 15.26 -9.58 0.36
C LEU A 30 16.22 -8.42 0.18
N THR A 31 17.47 -8.53 0.62
CA THR A 31 18.49 -7.48 0.51
C THR A 31 18.90 -7.36 -0.96
N PRO A 32 18.57 -6.23 -1.64
CA PRO A 32 18.99 -6.02 -3.02
C PRO A 32 20.51 -6.08 -3.17
N TRP A 33 21.01 -6.53 -4.33
CA TRP A 33 22.44 -6.71 -4.57
C TRP A 33 23.29 -5.49 -4.21
N ILE A 34 22.81 -4.28 -4.53
CA ILE A 34 23.56 -3.05 -4.24
C ILE A 34 23.89 -2.89 -2.76
N PHE A 35 22.99 -3.31 -1.86
CA PHE A 35 23.17 -3.17 -0.41
C PHE A 35 24.05 -4.25 0.20
N GLN A 36 24.47 -5.23 -0.60
CA GLN A 36 25.53 -6.17 -0.21
C GLN A 36 26.92 -5.57 -0.44
N HIS A 37 27.01 -4.48 -1.21
CA HIS A 37 28.27 -3.89 -1.66
C HIS A 37 28.41 -2.40 -1.33
N CYS A 38 27.31 -1.70 -1.04
CA CYS A 38 27.27 -0.28 -0.74
C CYS A 38 26.16 0.05 0.24
N ASP A 39 26.42 0.92 1.20
CA ASP A 39 25.40 1.35 2.18
C ASP A 39 24.35 2.31 1.56
N THR A 40 24.66 2.88 0.39
CA THR A 40 23.82 3.87 -0.29
C THR A 40 23.67 3.58 -1.78
N ALA A 41 22.43 3.65 -2.28
CA ALA A 41 22.12 3.52 -3.70
C ALA A 41 22.06 4.91 -4.36
N GLU A 42 22.90 5.15 -5.37
CA GLU A 42 22.88 6.38 -6.17
C GLU A 42 21.80 6.32 -7.26
N GLU A 43 21.39 7.47 -7.80
CA GLU A 43 20.25 7.61 -8.74
C GLU A 43 20.37 6.73 -10.00
N ASN A 44 21.59 6.46 -10.47
CA ASN A 44 21.88 5.62 -11.65
C ASN A 44 22.63 4.33 -11.28
N CYS A 45 22.55 3.87 -10.02
CA CYS A 45 23.32 2.71 -9.60
C CYS A 45 22.82 1.39 -10.22
N THR A 46 21.60 1.37 -10.73
CA THR A 46 20.88 0.21 -11.29
C THR A 46 21.48 -0.33 -12.57
N ASP A 47 22.13 0.50 -13.39
CA ASP A 47 22.72 0.09 -14.68
C ASP A 47 23.75 -1.05 -14.55
N ASN A 48 24.44 -1.12 -13.41
CA ASN A 48 25.47 -2.12 -13.14
C ASN A 48 24.94 -3.37 -12.41
N TRP A 49 23.63 -3.47 -12.18
CA TRP A 49 23.08 -4.58 -11.41
C TRP A 49 23.01 -5.86 -12.25
N PRO A 50 23.17 -7.03 -11.60
CA PRO A 50 23.02 -8.33 -12.24
C PRO A 50 21.65 -8.51 -12.93
N ASP A 51 21.63 -9.20 -14.08
CA ASP A 51 20.41 -9.44 -14.86
C ASP A 51 19.33 -10.24 -14.10
N ASN A 52 19.72 -11.09 -13.15
CA ASN A 52 18.81 -11.86 -12.31
C ASN A 52 18.06 -11.00 -11.28
N GLU A 53 18.44 -9.73 -11.08
CA GLU A 53 17.75 -8.78 -10.21
C GLU A 53 16.80 -7.83 -10.95
N TRP A 54 16.40 -8.18 -12.18
CA TRP A 54 15.55 -7.34 -13.04
C TRP A 54 14.32 -6.73 -12.33
N ASP A 55 13.59 -7.51 -11.51
CA ASP A 55 12.41 -7.02 -10.79
C ASP A 55 12.77 -5.93 -9.75
N LEU A 56 13.88 -6.08 -9.03
CA LEU A 56 14.38 -5.08 -8.08
C LEU A 56 14.96 -3.87 -8.80
N ARG A 57 15.71 -4.09 -9.88
CA ARG A 57 16.30 -3.01 -10.69
C ARG A 57 15.23 -2.04 -11.18
N ASN A 58 14.17 -2.55 -11.81
CA ASN A 58 13.05 -1.70 -12.27
C ASN A 58 12.34 -0.98 -11.13
N LEU A 59 12.20 -1.63 -9.96
CA LEU A 59 11.60 -0.99 -8.80
C LEU A 59 12.44 0.21 -8.33
N PHE A 60 13.76 0.05 -8.28
CA PHE A 60 14.67 1.13 -7.90
C PHE A 60 14.72 2.26 -8.95
N ASP A 61 14.70 1.92 -10.24
CA ASP A 61 14.58 2.91 -11.32
C ASP A 61 13.30 3.73 -11.19
N ASP A 62 12.16 3.06 -10.98
CA ASP A 62 10.87 3.72 -10.78
C ASP A 62 10.86 4.57 -9.51
N LEU A 63 11.45 4.07 -8.41
CA LEU A 63 11.51 4.76 -7.14
C LEU A 63 12.39 6.02 -7.22
N SER A 64 13.55 5.95 -7.86
CA SER A 64 14.44 7.10 -8.06
C SER A 64 13.74 8.20 -8.87
N SER A 65 13.11 7.82 -9.98
CA SER A 65 12.32 8.75 -10.80
C SER A 65 11.14 9.35 -10.04
N TYR A 66 10.43 8.54 -9.23
CA TYR A 66 9.37 9.03 -8.36
C TYR A 66 9.87 10.00 -7.30
N CYS A 67 11.00 9.71 -6.65
CA CYS A 67 11.63 10.58 -5.67
C CYS A 67 12.06 11.93 -6.26
N ALA A 68 12.55 11.95 -7.50
CA ALA A 68 12.87 13.19 -8.22
C ALA A 68 11.62 14.05 -8.44
N GLU A 69 10.52 13.44 -8.91
CA GLU A 69 9.22 14.10 -9.09
C GLU A 69 8.69 14.67 -7.76
N VAL A 70 8.75 13.87 -6.68
CA VAL A 70 8.34 14.29 -5.32
C VAL A 70 9.18 15.46 -4.79
N LYS A 71 10.49 15.49 -5.06
CA LYS A 71 11.37 16.61 -4.67
C LYS A 71 11.02 17.90 -5.39
N GLU A 72 10.64 17.81 -6.67
CA GLU A 72 10.19 18.96 -7.46
C GLU A 72 8.90 19.56 -6.87
N TYR A 73 7.91 18.72 -6.55
CA TYR A 73 6.66 19.13 -5.89
C TYR A 73 6.88 19.71 -4.47
N ASN A 74 7.79 19.12 -3.69
CA ASN A 74 8.06 19.57 -2.31
C ASN A 74 8.91 20.85 -2.21
N SER A 75 9.26 21.49 -3.33
CA SER A 75 9.98 22.78 -3.31
C SER A 75 9.18 23.93 -2.69
N GLY A 76 7.86 23.75 -2.45
CA GLY A 76 6.96 24.79 -1.91
C GLY A 76 6.13 24.47 -0.64
N SER A 77 5.89 23.22 -0.24
CA SER A 77 5.12 22.94 0.99
C SER A 77 5.28 21.54 1.60
N ILE A 78 5.56 21.50 2.91
CA ILE A 78 4.98 20.66 3.98
C ILE A 78 4.62 19.21 3.58
N GLY A 79 5.61 18.32 3.58
CA GLY A 79 5.40 16.86 3.46
C GLY A 79 4.65 16.22 4.64
N VAL A 80 4.48 14.90 4.59
CA VAL A 80 3.77 14.06 5.59
C VAL A 80 4.23 14.31 7.04
N GLU A 81 5.49 14.72 7.23
CA GLU A 81 6.08 14.98 8.56
C GLU A 81 5.37 16.08 9.34
N ASN A 82 4.88 17.12 8.66
CA ASN A 82 4.12 18.21 9.29
C ASN A 82 2.61 17.90 9.40
N ALA A 83 2.17 16.79 8.81
CA ALA A 83 0.80 16.28 8.86
C ALA A 83 0.54 15.37 10.07
N LEU A 84 1.58 14.98 10.82
CA LEU A 84 1.49 14.10 11.98
C LEU A 84 0.77 14.79 13.15
N ARG A 85 -0.56 14.77 13.13
CA ARG A 85 -1.40 15.20 14.26
C ARG A 85 -1.74 13.98 15.12
N PRO A 86 -1.76 14.10 16.45
CA PRO A 86 -2.16 12.99 17.35
C PRO A 86 -3.61 12.55 17.17
N SER A 87 -4.48 13.44 16.69
CA SER A 87 -5.87 13.11 16.37
C SER A 87 -6.37 13.98 15.23
N GLU A 88 -7.25 13.41 14.40
CA GLU A 88 -7.90 14.10 13.30
C GLU A 88 -9.34 13.62 13.21
N MET A 89 -10.30 14.55 13.13
CA MET A 89 -11.70 14.21 12.91
C MET A 89 -11.93 14.06 11.41
N ILE A 90 -12.33 12.86 10.98
CA ILE A 90 -12.59 12.56 9.58
C ILE A 90 -14.08 12.36 9.31
N THR A 91 -14.51 12.68 8.09
CA THR A 91 -15.87 12.35 7.61
C THR A 91 -15.77 11.42 6.42
N LEU A 92 -16.34 10.22 6.54
CA LEU A 92 -16.24 9.23 5.47
C LEU A 92 -16.91 9.73 4.17
N PRO A 93 -16.16 9.86 3.06
CA PRO A 93 -16.73 10.26 1.79
C PRO A 93 -17.59 9.14 1.21
N ARG A 94 -18.68 9.50 0.53
CA ARG A 94 -19.55 8.52 -0.16
C ARG A 94 -18.84 7.76 -1.28
N LYS A 95 -17.88 8.44 -1.92
CA LYS A 95 -17.02 7.93 -3.00
C LYS A 95 -15.64 8.55 -2.82
N THR A 96 -14.60 7.74 -2.67
CA THR A 96 -13.24 8.23 -2.38
C THR A 96 -12.56 8.93 -3.57
N TRP A 97 -12.96 8.64 -4.81
CA TRP A 97 -12.24 9.12 -6.00
C TRP A 97 -12.90 10.29 -6.73
N LYS A 98 -13.80 11.04 -6.08
CA LYS A 98 -14.56 12.16 -6.69
C LYS A 98 -13.95 13.54 -6.35
N VAL A 99 -12.64 13.67 -6.46
CA VAL A 99 -11.92 14.93 -6.20
C VAL A 99 -11.24 15.37 -7.50
N PRO A 100 -11.52 16.56 -8.07
CA PRO A 100 -10.92 17.00 -9.33
C PRO A 100 -9.40 16.97 -9.32
N ALA A 101 -8.77 17.45 -8.24
CA ALA A 101 -7.31 17.43 -8.08
C ALA A 101 -6.72 16.00 -8.15
N ARG A 102 -7.50 14.98 -7.77
CA ARG A 102 -7.09 13.57 -7.88
C ARG A 102 -7.08 13.09 -9.33
N GLU A 103 -7.99 13.57 -10.16
CA GLU A 103 -8.07 13.15 -11.57
C GLU A 103 -6.80 13.60 -12.32
N ASP A 104 -6.34 14.82 -12.08
CA ASP A 104 -5.11 15.36 -12.65
C ASP A 104 -3.87 14.57 -12.18
N SER A 105 -3.88 14.08 -10.93
CA SER A 105 -2.81 13.27 -10.35
C SER A 105 -2.96 11.75 -10.54
N GLU A 106 -3.94 11.27 -11.31
CA GLU A 106 -4.19 9.82 -11.46
C GLU A 106 -2.95 9.04 -11.96
N PRO A 107 -2.17 9.53 -12.95
CA PRO A 107 -0.96 8.85 -13.39
C PRO A 107 0.08 8.66 -12.26
N PHE A 108 0.26 9.71 -11.45
CA PHE A 108 1.20 9.73 -10.31
C PHE A 108 0.77 8.74 -9.21
N ILE A 109 -0.51 8.80 -8.82
CA ILE A 109 -1.12 7.90 -7.85
C ILE A 109 -1.02 6.43 -8.31
N ARG A 110 -1.26 6.18 -9.60
CA ARG A 110 -1.17 4.83 -10.19
C ARG A 110 0.25 4.29 -10.14
N ARG A 111 1.27 5.14 -10.32
CA ARG A 111 2.68 4.74 -10.22
C ARG A 111 3.02 4.22 -8.83
N GLN A 112 2.54 4.88 -7.77
CA GLN A 112 2.69 4.41 -6.39
C GLN A 112 2.10 3.02 -6.18
N GLY A 113 0.87 2.80 -6.66
CA GLY A 113 0.21 1.49 -6.60
C GLY A 113 1.00 0.39 -7.32
N MET A 114 1.61 0.71 -8.46
CA MET A 114 2.44 -0.23 -9.24
C MET A 114 3.78 -0.54 -8.56
N MET A 115 4.47 0.46 -8.02
CA MET A 115 5.72 0.25 -7.26
C MET A 115 5.46 -0.66 -6.06
N LEU A 116 4.41 -0.38 -5.28
CA LEU A 116 4.06 -1.18 -4.12
C LEU A 116 3.64 -2.61 -4.50
N ARG A 117 2.94 -2.76 -5.63
CA ARG A 117 2.62 -4.07 -6.21
C ARG A 117 3.88 -4.87 -6.55
N VAL A 118 4.87 -4.25 -7.20
CA VAL A 118 6.15 -4.89 -7.53
C VAL A 118 6.90 -5.28 -6.25
N LEU A 119 6.97 -4.40 -5.27
CA LEU A 119 7.59 -4.68 -3.97
C LEU A 119 6.93 -5.89 -3.28
N MET A 120 5.60 -5.90 -3.15
CA MET A 120 4.89 -7.03 -2.53
C MET A 120 5.10 -8.34 -3.30
N LYS A 121 5.17 -8.27 -4.64
CA LYS A 121 5.43 -9.41 -5.50
C LYS A 121 6.83 -9.99 -5.23
N ILE A 122 7.86 -9.14 -5.17
CA ILE A 122 9.24 -9.51 -4.86
C ILE A 122 9.30 -10.18 -3.48
N VAL A 123 8.70 -9.57 -2.46
CA VAL A 123 8.66 -10.14 -1.11
C VAL A 123 8.00 -11.52 -1.11
N TYR A 124 6.85 -11.66 -1.76
CA TYR A 124 6.11 -12.93 -1.80
C TYR A 124 6.86 -14.05 -2.53
N PHE A 125 7.61 -13.74 -3.59
CA PHE A 125 8.34 -14.75 -4.35
C PHE A 125 9.69 -15.13 -3.71
N ASN A 126 10.37 -14.19 -3.07
CA ASN A 126 11.68 -14.44 -2.45
C ASN A 126 11.59 -15.11 -1.08
N LEU A 127 10.50 -14.92 -0.33
CA LEU A 127 10.35 -15.50 1.02
C LEU A 127 9.82 -16.95 1.03
N ASP A 128 9.83 -17.67 -0.10
CA ASP A 128 9.25 -19.02 -0.23
C ASP A 128 7.79 -19.16 0.25
N ALA A 129 7.10 -18.03 0.51
CA ALA A 129 5.73 -17.97 1.02
C ALA A 129 4.73 -18.68 0.10
N ARG A 130 5.07 -18.78 -1.19
CA ARG A 130 4.32 -19.53 -2.20
C ARG A 130 4.33 -21.04 -1.97
N ILE A 131 5.35 -21.60 -1.33
CA ILE A 131 5.53 -23.05 -1.16
C ILE A 131 4.60 -23.57 -0.06
N GLN A 132 4.34 -22.77 0.97
CA GLN A 132 3.62 -23.21 2.17
C GLN A 132 2.25 -22.51 2.37
N GLY A 133 1.99 -21.40 1.67
CA GLY A 133 0.81 -20.56 1.89
C GLY A 133 -0.23 -20.54 0.76
N PRO A 134 -1.39 -19.89 1.00
CA PRO A 134 -2.39 -19.65 -0.03
C PRO A 134 -1.85 -18.76 -1.15
N LYS A 135 -2.28 -19.03 -2.40
CA LYS A 135 -1.78 -18.31 -3.58
C LYS A 135 -2.21 -16.84 -3.56
N VAL A 136 -1.27 -15.95 -3.23
CA VAL A 136 -1.47 -14.50 -3.28
C VAL A 136 -1.43 -14.01 -4.74
N ARG A 137 -2.34 -13.09 -5.08
CA ARG A 137 -2.44 -12.41 -6.37
C ARG A 137 -2.31 -10.90 -6.20
N PHE A 138 -1.67 -10.29 -7.17
CA PHE A 138 -1.37 -8.85 -7.22
C PHE A 138 -2.05 -8.21 -8.43
N PRO A 139 -3.36 -7.90 -8.35
CA PRO A 139 -4.12 -7.32 -9.46
C PRO A 139 -3.49 -6.02 -9.95
N VAL A 140 -3.42 -5.87 -11.27
CA VAL A 140 -3.05 -4.60 -11.94
C VAL A 140 -4.24 -3.64 -11.94
N SER A 141 -5.45 -4.20 -11.96
CA SER A 141 -6.67 -3.41 -11.98
C SER A 141 -6.99 -2.84 -10.61
N ILE A 142 -7.46 -1.60 -10.64
CA ILE A 142 -7.98 -0.86 -9.51
C ILE A 142 -9.03 -1.68 -8.75
N LEU A 143 -8.83 -1.86 -7.45
CA LEU A 143 -9.75 -2.59 -6.60
C LEU A 143 -10.84 -1.65 -6.07
N LYS A 144 -12.06 -1.79 -6.60
CA LYS A 144 -13.24 -1.08 -6.11
C LYS A 144 -13.98 -1.93 -5.08
N MET A 145 -14.34 -1.32 -3.96
CA MET A 145 -15.07 -1.98 -2.87
C MET A 145 -16.30 -1.17 -2.47
N LYS A 146 -17.31 -1.87 -1.96
CA LYS A 146 -18.58 -1.30 -1.55
C LYS A 146 -18.95 -1.82 -0.17
N TYR A 147 -19.31 -0.92 0.72
CA TYR A 147 -19.73 -1.25 2.08
C TYR A 147 -20.91 -0.38 2.52
N VAL A 148 -21.54 -0.76 3.63
CA VAL A 148 -22.71 -0.07 4.20
C VAL A 148 -22.46 0.14 5.69
N ILE A 149 -22.66 1.37 6.16
CA ILE A 149 -22.59 1.73 7.59
C ILE A 149 -23.89 2.45 7.92
N GLY A 150 -24.64 1.96 8.90
CA GLY A 150 -25.87 2.64 9.33
C GLY A 150 -26.94 2.78 8.25
N GLY A 151 -27.06 1.79 7.35
CA GLY A 151 -27.96 1.83 6.19
C GLY A 151 -27.45 2.63 4.99
N GLU A 152 -26.37 3.38 5.16
CA GLU A 152 -25.81 4.26 4.16
C GLU A 152 -24.73 3.57 3.32
N LYS A 153 -24.79 3.71 1.99
CA LYS A 153 -23.85 3.07 1.06
C LYS A 153 -22.60 3.93 0.84
N PHE A 154 -21.44 3.28 0.86
CA PHE A 154 -20.12 3.86 0.62
C PHE A 154 -19.37 3.07 -0.45
N LEU A 155 -18.54 3.76 -1.23
CA LEU A 155 -17.73 3.20 -2.28
C LEU A 155 -16.29 3.69 -2.14
N THR A 156 -15.36 2.75 -2.16
CA THR A 156 -13.93 3.05 -2.05
C THR A 156 -13.15 2.39 -3.20
N ARG A 157 -11.98 2.96 -3.49
CA ARG A 157 -11.05 2.56 -4.53
C ARG A 157 -9.67 2.44 -3.90
N ALA A 158 -9.06 1.27 -3.99
CA ALA A 158 -7.65 1.06 -3.66
C ALA A 158 -6.80 1.11 -4.94
N GLU A 159 -5.63 1.71 -4.84
CA GLU A 159 -4.67 1.91 -5.94
C GLU A 159 -3.71 0.73 -6.08
N GLY A 160 -3.51 -0.01 -5.00
CA GLY A 160 -2.81 -1.30 -4.99
C GLY A 160 -3.53 -2.29 -4.09
N ALA A 161 -3.39 -3.58 -4.39
CA ALA A 161 -3.88 -4.63 -3.51
C ALA A 161 -3.09 -5.94 -3.65
N ALA A 162 -3.01 -6.67 -2.55
CA ALA A 162 -2.63 -8.08 -2.52
C ALA A 162 -3.86 -8.90 -2.09
N THR A 163 -4.15 -9.99 -2.80
CA THR A 163 -5.41 -10.73 -2.64
C THR A 163 -5.22 -12.24 -2.54
N ILE A 164 -6.04 -12.93 -1.75
CA ILE A 164 -6.22 -14.39 -1.78
C ILE A 164 -7.63 -14.68 -2.26
N GLU A 165 -7.79 -15.48 -3.31
CA GLU A 165 -9.12 -15.83 -3.87
C GLU A 165 -9.98 -14.59 -4.20
N GLY A 166 -9.35 -13.46 -4.53
CA GLY A 166 -10.02 -12.20 -4.81
C GLY A 166 -10.39 -11.37 -3.58
N LEU A 167 -10.04 -11.82 -2.37
CA LEU A 167 -10.17 -11.08 -1.11
C LEU A 167 -8.93 -10.25 -0.82
N PRO A 168 -9.06 -8.95 -0.55
CA PRO A 168 -7.93 -8.10 -0.18
C PRO A 168 -7.39 -8.46 1.21
N ILE A 169 -6.09 -8.75 1.25
CA ILE A 169 -5.28 -8.91 2.47
C ILE A 169 -4.64 -7.57 2.80
N ILE A 170 -4.14 -6.90 1.77
CA ILE A 170 -3.56 -5.56 1.85
C ILE A 170 -4.18 -4.75 0.73
N SER A 171 -4.63 -3.54 1.06
CA SER A 171 -5.14 -2.56 0.11
C SER A 171 -4.48 -1.23 0.41
N CYS A 172 -4.06 -0.54 -0.63
CA CYS A 172 -3.23 0.65 -0.51
C CYS A 172 -3.91 1.84 -1.18
N THR A 173 -3.80 2.98 -0.53
CA THR A 173 -4.12 4.30 -1.08
C THR A 173 -2.87 4.92 -1.68
N GLY A 174 -3.05 5.93 -2.53
CA GLY A 174 -1.95 6.75 -3.02
C GLY A 174 -2.15 8.19 -2.56
N TRP A 175 -1.05 8.93 -2.49
CA TRP A 175 -1.02 10.34 -2.12
C TRP A 175 -0.77 11.21 -3.36
N PHE A 176 -1.14 12.48 -3.33
CA PHE A 176 -0.83 13.43 -4.41
C PHE A 176 -0.60 14.84 -3.88
N GLU A 177 0.09 15.68 -4.65
CA GLU A 177 0.37 17.06 -4.27
C GLU A 177 -0.92 17.85 -4.02
N GLY A 178 -0.93 18.63 -2.94
CA GLY A 178 -2.12 19.39 -2.52
C GLY A 178 -3.15 18.57 -1.75
N GLN A 179 -3.02 17.24 -1.68
CA GLN A 179 -3.86 16.42 -0.82
C GLN A 179 -3.52 16.66 0.66
N THR A 180 -4.51 17.05 1.44
CA THR A 180 -4.35 17.23 2.88
C THR A 180 -4.25 15.89 3.61
N TRP A 181 -3.62 15.89 4.79
CA TRP A 181 -3.56 14.71 5.67
C TRP A 181 -4.94 14.10 5.96
N ARG A 182 -5.92 14.97 6.22
CA ARG A 182 -7.30 14.55 6.50
C ARG A 182 -7.89 13.79 5.31
N GLU A 183 -7.75 14.32 4.10
CA GLU A 183 -8.25 13.68 2.88
C GLU A 183 -7.56 12.32 2.65
N PHE A 184 -6.24 12.27 2.83
CA PHE A 184 -5.49 11.02 2.72
C PHE A 184 -5.95 9.97 3.74
N LEU A 185 -6.17 10.38 5.00
CA LEU A 185 -6.72 9.50 6.05
C LEU A 185 -8.14 9.04 5.74
N GLU A 186 -9.00 9.94 5.26
CA GLU A 186 -10.38 9.62 4.87
C GLU A 186 -10.42 8.52 3.80
N GLU A 187 -9.56 8.61 2.79
CA GLU A 187 -9.42 7.58 1.77
C GLU A 187 -8.87 6.28 2.34
N THR A 188 -7.81 6.36 3.14
CA THR A 188 -7.12 5.20 3.72
C THR A 188 -8.07 4.39 4.60
N ILE A 189 -8.78 5.05 5.50
CA ILE A 189 -9.79 4.42 6.36
C ILE A 189 -10.95 3.88 5.53
N SER A 190 -11.40 4.61 4.50
CA SER A 190 -12.46 4.11 3.61
C SER A 190 -12.05 2.83 2.89
N VAL A 191 -10.79 2.73 2.43
CA VAL A 191 -10.20 1.51 1.84
C VAL A 191 -10.16 0.38 2.86
N MET A 192 -9.65 0.62 4.06
CA MET A 192 -9.59 -0.38 5.14
C MET A 192 -10.98 -0.92 5.50
N LEU A 193 -11.98 -0.04 5.64
CA LEU A 193 -13.37 -0.44 5.90
C LEU A 193 -13.96 -1.24 4.73
N GLY A 194 -13.67 -0.85 3.49
CA GLY A 194 -14.09 -1.60 2.30
C GLY A 194 -13.51 -3.01 2.26
N GLN A 195 -12.23 -3.15 2.61
CA GLN A 195 -11.54 -4.43 2.73
C GLN A 195 -12.17 -5.28 3.85
N LEU A 196 -12.33 -4.72 5.05
CA LEU A 196 -12.94 -5.40 6.18
C LEU A 196 -14.34 -5.92 5.84
N ALA A 197 -15.19 -5.06 5.28
CA ALA A 197 -16.55 -5.44 4.89
C ALA A 197 -16.57 -6.55 3.83
N LYS A 198 -15.63 -6.54 2.88
CA LYS A 198 -15.50 -7.59 1.87
C LYS A 198 -15.07 -8.92 2.50
N ASN A 199 -14.14 -8.88 3.45
CA ASN A 199 -13.65 -10.07 4.15
C ASN A 199 -14.75 -10.69 5.03
N ILE A 200 -15.49 -9.89 5.79
CA ILE A 200 -16.63 -10.37 6.61
C ILE A 200 -17.69 -11.06 5.74
N ARG A 201 -18.02 -10.47 4.58
CA ARG A 201 -19.01 -11.06 3.66
C ARG A 201 -18.57 -12.42 3.13
N TYR A 202 -17.29 -12.58 2.83
CA TYR A 202 -16.76 -13.86 2.38
C TYR A 202 -16.86 -14.93 3.47
N SER A 203 -16.48 -14.61 4.70
CA SER A 203 -16.64 -15.53 5.84
C SER A 203 -18.10 -15.93 6.04
N SER A 204 -19.05 -14.99 5.91
CA SER A 204 -20.47 -15.31 6.03
C SER A 204 -21.00 -16.21 4.91
N ALA A 205 -20.46 -16.09 3.69
CA ALA A 205 -20.84 -16.93 2.55
C ALA A 205 -20.20 -18.32 2.62
N GLY A 206 -18.97 -18.43 3.15
CA GLY A 206 -18.29 -19.72 3.36
C GLY A 206 -18.95 -20.59 4.43
N ILE A 207 -19.63 -20.00 5.42
CA ILE A 207 -20.37 -20.74 6.45
C ILE A 207 -21.67 -21.37 5.91
N GLN A 208 -22.25 -20.85 4.81
CA GLN A 208 -23.44 -21.43 4.17
C GLN A 208 -23.14 -22.62 3.25
N GLY A 209 -21.87 -22.97 3.01
CA GLY A 209 -21.46 -24.13 2.20
C GLY A 209 -21.31 -25.45 2.99
N TYR A 210 -21.56 -25.43 4.30
CA TYR A 210 -21.42 -26.58 5.22
C TYR A 210 -22.65 -26.75 6.12
N ILE A 211 -23.86 -26.70 5.54
CA ILE A 211 -25.09 -27.21 6.17
C ILE A 211 -25.80 -28.12 5.17
#